data_AF-A0A174I903-F1
#
_entry.id   AF-A0A174I903-F1
#
_cell.length_a   1.000
_cell.length_b   1.000
_cell.length_c   1.000
_cell.angle_alpha   90.00
_cell.angle_beta   90.00
_cell.angle_gamma   90.00
#
_symmetry.space_group_name_H-M   'P 1'
#
loop_
_entity.id
_entity.type
_entity.pdbx_description
1 polymer ?
#
loop_
_entity_poly.entity_id
_entity_poly.type
_entity_poly.pdbx_seq_one_letter_code
_entity_poly.pdbx_strand_id
1 'polypeptide(L)'
;MGTKNNNKLFFTCSLIEYIGRGMKRTRKEITDELGKEAIERIYEYADVFHCEPIETVAVEFIEEYGITQGDFDNEKECRYRVPDYWIMGEVYERLIEDSYSNEAITDWIWEVYHSWIDDHLSDYNTDFYYQPRDYIAACYRSGEILS
;
A
#
# COMPACT_ATOMS: atom_id res chain seq x y z
N MET A 1 3.10 -0.70 -21.65
CA MET A 1 2.69 0.60 -21.05
C MET A 1 1.70 0.28 -19.96
N GLY A 2 2.00 0.68 -18.72
CA GLY A 2 1.08 0.48 -17.60
C GLY A 2 -0.26 1.14 -17.85
N THR A 3 -1.35 0.52 -17.40
CA THR A 3 -2.68 1.12 -17.52
C THR A 3 -2.74 2.23 -16.47
N LYS A 4 -2.54 3.50 -16.87
CA LYS A 4 -2.67 4.63 -15.93
C LYS A 4 -4.05 4.62 -15.28
N ASN A 5 -4.12 4.83 -13.97
CA ASN A 5 -5.31 4.73 -13.14
C ASN A 5 -5.80 3.28 -13.02
N ASN A 6 -4.92 2.42 -12.54
CA ASN A 6 -5.22 1.01 -12.29
C ASN A 6 -6.11 0.88 -11.04
N ASN A 7 -7.43 0.97 -11.21
CA ASN A 7 -8.39 0.90 -10.10
C ASN A 7 -8.27 -0.39 -9.25
N LYS A 8 -7.82 -1.49 -9.85
CA LYS A 8 -7.52 -2.73 -9.13
C LYS A 8 -6.33 -2.57 -8.20
N LEU A 9 -5.27 -1.94 -8.70
CA LEU A 9 -4.07 -1.64 -7.92
C LEU A 9 -4.36 -0.63 -6.80
N PHE A 10 -5.11 0.42 -7.11
CA PHE A 10 -5.56 1.41 -6.14
C PHE A 10 -6.29 0.75 -4.96
N PHE A 11 -7.24 -0.13 -5.25
CA PHE A 11 -7.96 -0.87 -4.19
C PHE A 11 -7.05 -1.82 -3.43
N THR A 12 -6.21 -2.57 -4.12
CA THR A 12 -5.26 -3.49 -3.50
C THR A 12 -4.37 -2.75 -2.50
N CYS A 13 -3.78 -1.62 -2.90
CA CYS A 13 -2.96 -0.80 -2.03
C CYS A 13 -3.77 -0.19 -0.87
N SER A 14 -4.99 0.28 -1.14
CA SER A 14 -5.87 0.84 -0.11
C SER A 14 -6.30 -0.20 0.92
N LEU A 15 -6.50 -1.46 0.52
CA LEU A 15 -6.84 -2.56 1.41
C LEU A 15 -5.66 -2.95 2.29
N ILE A 16 -4.46 -3.08 1.72
CA ILE A 16 -3.22 -3.33 2.47
C ILE A 16 -2.99 -2.23 3.51
N GLU A 17 -3.16 -0.98 3.09
CA GLU A 17 -3.09 0.21 3.95
C GLU A 17 -4.12 0.16 5.09
N TYR A 18 -5.38 -0.15 4.77
CA TYR A 18 -6.47 -0.23 5.74
C TYR A 18 -6.23 -1.33 6.79
N ILE A 19 -5.85 -2.53 6.34
CA ILE A 19 -5.53 -3.66 7.24
C ILE A 19 -4.34 -3.29 8.14
N GLY A 20 -3.28 -2.69 7.60
CA GLY A 20 -2.11 -2.28 8.39
C GLY A 20 -2.44 -1.30 9.50
N ARG A 21 -3.32 -0.32 9.23
CA ARG A 21 -3.81 0.63 10.24
C ARG A 21 -4.67 -0.04 11.30
N GLY A 22 -5.60 -0.89 10.90
CA GLY A 22 -6.51 -1.59 11.82
C GLY A 22 -5.74 -2.52 12.75
N MET A 23 -4.81 -3.28 12.18
CA MET A 23 -4.03 -4.30 12.90
C MET A 23 -2.75 -3.76 13.53
N LYS A 24 -2.44 -2.47 13.34
CA LYS A 24 -1.26 -1.79 13.88
C LYS A 24 0.04 -2.49 13.48
N ARG A 25 0.18 -2.71 12.17
CA ARG A 25 1.33 -3.33 11.53
C ARG A 25 1.82 -2.48 10.36
N THR A 26 3.12 -2.62 10.08
CA THR A 26 3.72 -2.05 8.88
C THR A 26 3.08 -2.67 7.63
N ARG A 27 3.11 -1.98 6.49
CA ARG A 27 2.48 -2.51 5.27
C ARG A 27 3.29 -3.67 4.73
N LYS A 28 4.61 -3.62 4.90
CA LYS A 28 5.49 -4.78 4.75
C LYS A 28 4.98 -6.02 5.49
N GLU A 29 4.75 -5.94 6.80
CA GLU A 29 4.26 -7.07 7.59
C GLU A 29 2.89 -7.57 7.11
N ILE A 30 1.99 -6.66 6.71
CA ILE A 30 0.70 -7.07 6.13
C ILE A 30 0.91 -7.84 4.82
N THR A 31 1.80 -7.36 3.95
CA THR A 31 2.10 -8.09 2.72
C THR A 31 2.80 -9.42 2.98
N ASP A 32 3.63 -9.53 4.02
CA ASP A 32 4.24 -10.78 4.46
C ASP A 32 3.18 -11.79 4.95
N GLU A 33 2.23 -11.35 5.77
CA GLU A 33 1.17 -12.21 6.34
C GLU A 33 0.15 -12.66 5.29
N LEU A 34 -0.20 -11.79 4.34
CA LEU A 34 -1.04 -12.13 3.19
C LEU A 34 -0.31 -13.06 2.21
N GLY A 35 0.96 -12.80 1.94
CA GLY A 35 1.71 -13.48 0.89
C GLY A 35 1.29 -13.08 -0.53
N LYS A 36 2.10 -13.47 -1.52
CA LYS A 36 1.87 -13.10 -2.94
C LYS A 36 0.57 -13.66 -3.51
N GLU A 37 0.17 -14.88 -3.13
CA GLU A 37 -1.06 -15.52 -3.62
C GLU A 37 -2.32 -14.75 -3.20
N ALA A 38 -2.36 -14.26 -1.96
CA ALA A 38 -3.49 -13.46 -1.47
C ALA A 38 -3.52 -12.07 -2.11
N ILE A 39 -2.36 -11.43 -2.27
CA ILE A 39 -2.26 -10.13 -2.96
C ILE A 39 -2.72 -10.25 -4.40
N GLU A 40 -2.33 -11.32 -5.10
CA GLU A 40 -2.81 -11.63 -6.45
C GLU A 40 -4.34 -11.81 -6.46
N ARG A 41 -4.90 -12.55 -5.49
CA ARG A 41 -6.36 -12.71 -5.33
C ARG A 41 -7.06 -11.37 -5.12
N ILE A 42 -6.54 -10.50 -4.25
CA ILE A 42 -7.11 -9.16 -4.03
C ILE A 42 -7.10 -8.38 -5.35
N TYR A 43 -5.98 -8.39 -6.08
CA TYR A 43 -5.82 -7.66 -7.32
C TYR A 43 -6.76 -8.17 -8.43
N GLU A 44 -6.79 -9.48 -8.67
CA GLU A 44 -7.61 -10.09 -9.73
C GLU A 44 -9.10 -9.83 -9.52
N TYR A 45 -9.57 -10.01 -8.29
CA TYR A 45 -10.98 -9.89 -7.89
C TYR A 45 -11.35 -8.49 -7.37
N ALA A 46 -10.49 -7.48 -7.51
CA ALA A 46 -10.77 -6.12 -7.05
C ALA A 46 -12.10 -5.55 -7.56
N ASP A 47 -12.50 -5.88 -8.81
CA ASP A 47 -13.78 -5.42 -9.38
C ASP A 47 -15.01 -5.96 -8.59
N VAL A 48 -14.88 -7.12 -7.97
CA VAL A 48 -15.91 -7.72 -7.11
C VAL A 48 -15.85 -7.11 -5.71
N PHE A 49 -14.65 -7.00 -5.14
CA PHE A 49 -14.46 -6.43 -3.80
C PHE A 49 -14.84 -4.94 -3.70
N HIS A 50 -14.70 -4.17 -4.79
CA HIS A 50 -15.17 -2.78 -4.87
C HIS A 50 -16.68 -2.60 -4.65
N CYS A 51 -17.48 -3.67 -4.77
CA CYS A 51 -18.91 -3.61 -4.47
C CYS A 51 -19.21 -3.68 -2.97
N GLU A 52 -18.24 -4.09 -2.15
CA GLU A 52 -18.37 -4.23 -0.71
C GLU A 52 -17.66 -3.08 0.02
N PRO A 53 -18.08 -2.73 1.25
CA PRO A 53 -17.30 -1.84 2.10
C PRO A 53 -15.89 -2.42 2.35
N ILE A 54 -14.86 -1.57 2.26
CA ILE A 54 -13.46 -2.00 2.48
C ILE A 54 -13.25 -2.66 3.85
N GLU A 55 -14.01 -2.24 4.87
CA GLU A 55 -14.00 -2.85 6.21
C GLU A 55 -14.41 -4.32 6.17
N THR A 56 -15.47 -4.66 5.44
CA THR A 56 -15.94 -6.05 5.29
C THR A 56 -14.86 -6.91 4.63
N VAL A 57 -14.26 -6.41 3.56
CA VAL A 57 -13.18 -7.12 2.84
C VAL A 57 -11.95 -7.26 3.75
N ALA A 58 -11.58 -6.22 4.49
CA ALA A 58 -10.46 -6.28 5.41
C ALA A 58 -10.65 -7.34 6.50
N VAL A 59 -11.84 -7.42 7.11
CA VAL A 59 -12.16 -8.44 8.12
C VAL A 59 -12.04 -9.84 7.55
N GLU A 60 -12.52 -10.09 6.33
CA GLU A 60 -12.40 -11.39 5.66
C GLU A 60 -10.93 -11.84 5.56
N PHE A 61 -10.06 -10.98 5.04
CA PHE A 61 -8.63 -11.30 4.90
C PHE A 61 -7.90 -11.38 6.24
N ILE A 62 -8.25 -10.55 7.23
CA ILE A 62 -7.68 -10.62 8.58
C ILE A 62 -7.98 -11.98 9.22
N GLU A 63 -9.22 -12.45 9.13
CA GLU A 63 -9.65 -13.73 9.70
C GLU A 63 -9.07 -14.92 8.93
N GLU A 64 -9.10 -14.88 7.59
CA GLU A 64 -8.62 -15.97 6.73
C GLU A 64 -7.11 -16.22 6.89
N TYR A 65 -6.31 -15.16 6.98
CA TYR A 65 -4.85 -15.25 7.09
C TYR A 65 -4.35 -15.20 8.55
N GLY A 66 -5.26 -15.06 9.52
CA GLY A 66 -4.91 -15.05 10.94
C GLY A 66 -4.03 -13.86 11.34
N ILE A 67 -4.23 -12.71 10.69
CA ILE A 67 -3.50 -11.47 10.95
C ILE A 67 -3.79 -11.02 12.38
N THR A 68 -2.73 -10.76 13.16
CA THR A 68 -2.86 -10.42 14.59
C THR A 68 -2.44 -8.99 14.87
N GLN A 69 -2.89 -8.45 16.01
CA GLN A 69 -2.53 -7.08 16.42
C GLN A 69 -1.01 -6.92 16.60
N GLY A 70 -0.44 -5.87 16.02
CA GLY A 70 0.94 -5.40 16.26
C GLY A 70 0.98 -4.14 17.12
N ASP A 71 2.10 -3.41 17.06
CA ASP A 71 2.38 -2.19 17.84
C ASP A 71 2.72 -0.95 16.98
N PHE A 72 2.68 -1.06 15.65
CA PHE A 72 2.92 0.04 14.71
C PHE A 72 1.67 0.91 14.54
N ASP A 73 1.57 1.99 15.31
CA ASP A 73 0.42 2.93 15.31
C ASP A 73 0.79 4.31 14.76
N ASN A 74 1.20 4.37 13.50
CA ASN A 74 1.59 5.62 12.84
C ASN A 74 0.49 6.69 12.80
N GLU A 75 -0.80 6.29 12.86
CA GLU A 75 -1.92 7.22 12.99
C GLU A 75 -1.92 7.96 14.33
N LYS A 76 -1.63 7.25 15.42
CA LYS A 76 -1.55 7.83 16.77
C LYS A 76 -0.26 8.62 16.99
N GLU A 77 0.84 8.18 16.37
CA GLU A 77 2.14 8.86 16.47
C GLU A 77 2.22 10.13 15.60
N CYS A 78 1.35 10.25 14.60
CA CYS A 78 1.26 11.42 13.73
C CYS A 78 0.91 12.68 14.54
N ARG A 79 1.74 13.72 14.40
CA ARG A 79 1.54 15.04 15.04
C ARG A 79 0.72 16.00 14.17
N TYR A 80 0.36 15.58 12.96
CA TYR A 80 -0.36 16.35 11.96
C TYR A 80 -1.70 15.70 11.62
N ARG A 81 -2.30 16.12 10.50
CA ARG A 81 -3.48 15.45 9.97
C ARG A 81 -3.07 14.12 9.35
N VAL A 82 -3.56 13.03 9.93
CA VAL A 82 -3.40 11.68 9.37
C VAL A 82 -3.98 11.64 7.94
N PRO A 83 -3.21 11.17 6.94
CA PRO A 83 -3.73 11.00 5.58
C PRO A 83 -4.81 9.91 5.57
N ASP A 84 -5.82 10.07 4.73
CA ASP A 84 -6.83 9.03 4.52
C ASP A 84 -6.20 7.78 3.88
N TYR A 85 -6.71 6.59 4.19
CA TYR A 85 -6.15 5.34 3.65
C TYR A 85 -6.33 5.24 2.13
N TRP A 86 -7.34 5.88 1.53
CA TRP A 86 -7.46 6.01 0.08
C TRP A 86 -6.35 6.90 -0.50
N ILE A 87 -5.96 7.97 0.20
CA ILE A 87 -4.86 8.85 -0.24
C ILE A 87 -3.56 8.06 -0.26
N MET A 88 -3.27 7.29 0.79
CA MET A 88 -2.07 6.47 0.82
C MET A 88 -2.12 5.35 -0.24
N GLY A 89 -3.28 4.71 -0.42
CA GLY A 89 -3.48 3.74 -1.50
C GLY A 89 -3.18 4.30 -2.89
N GLU A 90 -3.57 5.55 -3.16
CA GLU A 90 -3.23 6.28 -4.40
C GLU A 90 -1.72 6.55 -4.53
N VAL A 91 -1.03 6.88 -3.43
CA VAL A 91 0.42 7.10 -3.45
C VAL A 91 1.17 5.82 -3.84
N TYR A 92 0.84 4.68 -3.23
CA TYR A 92 1.44 3.39 -3.58
C TYR A 92 1.07 2.95 -5.00
N GLU A 93 -0.19 3.12 -5.41
CA GLU A 93 -0.63 2.82 -6.77
C GLU A 93 0.22 3.57 -7.81
N ARG A 94 0.33 4.89 -7.69
CA ARG A 94 1.13 5.72 -8.60
C ARG A 94 2.60 5.34 -8.59
N LEU A 95 3.17 5.07 -7.41
CA LEU A 95 4.57 4.67 -7.29
C LEU A 95 4.84 3.36 -8.04
N ILE A 96 3.98 2.35 -7.88
CA ILE A 96 4.10 1.06 -8.56
C ILE A 96 3.93 1.25 -10.08
N GLU A 97 2.94 2.02 -10.52
CA GLU A 97 2.71 2.35 -11.93
C GLU A 97 3.91 3.06 -12.59
N ASP A 98 4.54 3.99 -11.88
CA ASP A 98 5.66 4.80 -12.41
C ASP A 98 7.01 4.07 -12.37
N SER A 99 7.10 3.02 -11.56
CA SER A 99 8.33 2.26 -11.35
C SER A 99 8.43 1.01 -12.22
N TYR A 100 7.31 0.43 -12.64
CA TYR A 100 7.28 -0.87 -13.32
C TYR A 100 6.25 -0.95 -14.47
N SER A 101 6.27 -2.03 -15.25
CA SER A 101 5.44 -2.20 -16.46
C SER A 101 4.63 -3.51 -16.48
N ASN A 102 3.29 -3.44 -16.53
CA ASN A 102 2.19 -4.44 -16.55
C ASN A 102 2.36 -6.00 -16.66
N GLU A 103 3.54 -6.57 -16.90
CA GLU A 103 3.77 -8.01 -17.01
C GLU A 103 3.92 -8.81 -15.68
N ALA A 104 3.98 -8.19 -14.49
CA ALA A 104 4.12 -8.86 -13.18
C ALA A 104 3.68 -7.98 -11.98
N ILE A 105 2.43 -7.53 -11.96
CA ILE A 105 1.94 -6.53 -10.98
C ILE A 105 2.11 -6.95 -9.51
N THR A 106 1.83 -8.22 -9.19
CA THR A 106 1.97 -8.77 -7.83
C THR A 106 3.40 -8.70 -7.34
N ASP A 107 4.38 -8.98 -8.21
CA ASP A 107 5.79 -8.89 -7.85
C ASP A 107 6.19 -7.44 -7.52
N TRP A 108 5.67 -6.45 -8.23
CA TRP A 108 6.02 -5.06 -7.93
C TRP A 108 5.32 -4.49 -6.70
N ILE A 109 4.07 -4.92 -6.45
CA ILE A 109 3.42 -4.64 -5.17
C ILE A 109 4.32 -5.15 -4.04
N TRP A 110 4.77 -6.40 -4.15
CA TRP A 110 5.68 -7.01 -3.18
C TRP A 110 6.98 -6.20 -3.02
N GLU A 111 7.68 -5.91 -4.13
CA GLU A 111 8.96 -5.19 -4.11
C GLU A 111 8.84 -3.77 -3.53
N VAL A 112 7.77 -3.04 -3.81
CA VAL A 112 7.58 -1.69 -3.26
C VAL A 112 7.36 -1.73 -1.75
N TYR A 113 6.44 -2.57 -1.25
CA TYR A 113 6.20 -2.71 0.20
C TYR A 113 7.38 -3.30 0.96
N HIS A 114 8.27 -4.03 0.29
CA HIS A 114 9.49 -4.58 0.90
C HIS A 114 10.71 -3.67 0.81
N SER A 115 10.56 -2.49 0.20
CA SER A 115 11.66 -1.55 0.01
C SER A 115 11.74 -0.50 1.12
N TRP A 116 12.88 0.19 1.17
CA TRP A 116 13.14 1.30 2.10
C TRP A 116 12.13 2.45 2.00
N ILE A 117 11.40 2.56 0.89
CA ILE A 117 10.45 3.65 0.68
C ILE A 117 9.18 3.47 1.52
N ASP A 118 8.83 2.23 1.90
CA ASP A 118 7.66 1.93 2.74
C ASP A 118 7.77 2.63 4.10
N ASP A 119 8.96 2.60 4.70
CA ASP A 119 9.26 3.27 5.97
C ASP A 119 9.02 4.79 5.88
N HIS A 120 9.37 5.40 4.75
CA HIS A 120 9.24 6.84 4.55
C HIS A 120 7.81 7.26 4.18
N LEU A 121 7.10 6.43 3.41
CA LEU A 121 5.68 6.66 3.09
C LEU A 121 4.78 6.43 4.31
N SER A 122 5.17 5.51 5.20
CA SER A 122 4.42 5.20 6.43
C SER A 122 4.72 6.16 7.59
N ASP A 123 5.75 7.01 7.50
CA ASP A 123 5.99 8.09 8.47
C ASP A 123 5.16 9.33 8.14
N TYR A 124 3.99 9.43 8.78
CA TYR A 124 3.06 10.54 8.63
C TYR A 124 3.51 11.85 9.29
N ASN A 125 4.71 11.89 9.88
CA ASN A 125 5.32 13.12 10.38
C ASN A 125 6.21 13.83 9.35
N THR A 126 6.41 13.21 8.18
CA THR A 126 7.10 13.82 7.05
C THR A 126 6.10 14.31 6.00
N ASP A 127 6.55 15.15 5.07
CA ASP A 127 5.78 15.55 3.91
C ASP A 127 6.04 14.66 2.68
N PHE A 128 6.74 13.53 2.85
CA PHE A 128 7.23 12.72 1.73
C PHE A 128 6.09 12.16 0.87
N TYR A 129 5.02 11.68 1.48
CA TYR A 129 3.82 11.20 0.77
C TYR A 129 2.99 12.32 0.10
N TYR A 130 3.29 13.60 0.40
CA TYR A 130 2.70 14.75 -0.32
C TYR A 130 3.54 15.18 -1.54
N GLN A 131 4.73 14.63 -1.74
CA GLN A 131 5.59 15.02 -2.85
C GLN A 131 4.99 14.59 -4.20
N PRO A 132 5.36 15.27 -5.30
CA PRO A 132 4.89 14.90 -6.64
C PRO A 132 5.21 13.45 -7.00
N ARG A 133 4.31 12.75 -7.71
CA ARG A 133 4.49 11.33 -8.10
C ARG A 133 5.84 11.05 -8.78
N ASP A 134 6.24 11.94 -9.69
CA ASP A 134 7.51 11.82 -10.42
C ASP A 134 8.73 11.89 -9.49
N TYR A 135 8.64 12.68 -8.42
CA TYR A 135 9.68 12.81 -7.42
C TYR A 135 9.78 11.56 -6.54
N ILE A 136 8.64 11.05 -6.03
CA ILE A 136 8.62 9.82 -5.23
C ILE A 136 9.17 8.64 -6.04
N ALA A 137 8.75 8.50 -7.30
CA ALA A 137 9.26 7.46 -8.21
C ALA A 137 10.74 7.65 -8.57
N ALA A 138 11.24 8.89 -8.65
CA ALA A 138 12.67 9.15 -8.85
C ALA A 138 13.49 8.76 -7.60
N CYS A 139 13.01 9.11 -6.41
CA CYS A 139 13.63 8.71 -5.14
C CYS A 139 13.72 7.18 -5.06
N TYR A 140 12.59 6.48 -5.26
CA TYR A 140 12.53 5.02 -5.26
C TYR A 140 13.58 4.38 -6.16
N ARG A 141 13.67 4.85 -7.43
CA ARG A 141 14.63 4.34 -8.42
C ARG A 141 16.08 4.64 -8.06
N SER A 142 16.34 5.77 -7.40
CA SER A 142 17.68 6.17 -6.96
C SER A 142 18.16 5.44 -5.71
N GLY A 143 17.23 4.89 -4.91
CA GLY A 143 17.54 4.26 -3.64
C GLY A 143 17.77 5.24 -2.47
N GLU A 144 17.51 6.54 -2.68
CA GLU A 144 17.66 7.60 -1.68
C GLU A 144 16.62 8.72 -1.88
N ILE A 145 16.49 9.61 -0.89
CA ILE A 145 15.69 10.83 -1.03
C ILE A 145 16.53 11.88 -1.74
N LEU A 146 16.07 12.33 -2.91
CA LEU A 146 16.80 13.27 -3.77
C LEU A 146 16.69 14.72 -3.25
N SER A 147 17.81 15.44 -3.19
CA SER A 147 17.89 16.84 -2.72
C SER A 147 17.74 17.87 -3.84
#